data_AF-A0A812SBB7-F1
#
_entry.id   AF-A0A812SBB7-F1
#
_cell.length_a   1.000
_cell.length_b   1.000
_cell.length_c   1.000
_cell.angle_alpha   90.00
_cell.angle_beta   90.00
_cell.angle_gamma   90.00
#
_symmetry.space_group_name_H-M   'P 1'
#
loop_
_entity.id
_entity.type
_entity.pdbx_description
1 polymer ?
#
loop_
_entity_poly.entity_id
_entity_poly.type
_entity_poly.pdbx_seq_one_letter_code
_entity_poly.pdbx_strand_id
1 'polypeptide(L)'
;MFGVVLVQDRANPGGGERGRSRWIAQGIASFFQYFVVSWRIASCIMLLGAGDAQESTLRADIAAALQPSPSFGSKRPFLLVNYSRSAIGQRMFSGGHYAPIAGYNAKEDKVLLLEVNCWRYPSVWVDLPSLWLAIQTQVANGNWRGYLRIRTP
;
A
#
# COMPACT_ATOMS: atom_id res chain seq x y z
N MET A 1 5.14 -3.39 20.68
CA MET A 1 6.33 -4.00 21.32
C MET A 1 7.53 -3.64 20.47
N PHE A 2 8.25 -2.57 20.84
CA PHE A 2 9.46 -2.13 20.15
C PHE A 2 10.62 -2.97 20.65
N GLY A 3 11.23 -3.77 19.79
CA GLY A 3 12.42 -4.55 20.12
C GLY A 3 13.67 -3.70 19.99
N VAL A 4 14.22 -3.25 21.13
CA VAL A 4 15.60 -2.75 21.20
C VAL A 4 16.52 -3.97 21.21
N VAL A 5 17.21 -4.23 20.11
CA VAL A 5 18.34 -5.16 20.09
C VAL A 5 19.56 -4.39 20.59
N LEU A 6 19.91 -4.57 21.86
CA LEU A 6 21.23 -4.19 22.36
C LEU A 6 22.26 -5.13 21.74
N VAL A 7 22.96 -4.65 20.72
CA VAL A 7 24.22 -5.27 20.28
C VAL A 7 25.24 -4.97 21.38
N GLN A 8 25.49 -5.96 22.23
CA GLN A 8 26.58 -5.91 23.19
C GLN A 8 27.86 -6.32 22.47
N ASP A 9 28.64 -5.33 22.01
CA ASP A 9 29.90 -5.60 21.35
C ASP A 9 31.05 -5.69 22.36
N ARG A 10 31.83 -6.76 22.22
CA ARG A 10 32.99 -7.08 23.05
C ARG A 10 34.08 -6.04 22.82
N ALA A 11 34.69 -5.60 23.90
CA ALA A 11 35.78 -4.63 23.89
C ALA A 11 36.95 -5.06 22.98
N ASN A 12 37.39 -4.16 22.09
CA ASN A 12 38.71 -4.19 21.47
C ASN A 12 39.51 -2.94 21.91
N PRO A 13 40.65 -3.08 22.60
CA PRO A 13 41.43 -1.96 23.10
C PRO A 13 42.42 -1.48 22.03
N GLY A 14 42.04 -0.50 21.19
CA GLY A 14 43.01 -0.01 20.19
C GLY A 14 42.68 1.21 19.32
N GLY A 15 41.57 1.93 19.55
CA GLY A 15 41.19 3.06 18.69
C GLY A 15 41.31 4.41 19.38
N GLY A 16 42.31 5.22 19.04
CA GLY A 16 42.44 6.60 19.49
C GLY A 16 41.25 7.49 19.10
N GLU A 17 41.20 8.74 19.60
CA GLU A 17 40.06 9.67 19.49
C GLU A 17 39.51 9.85 18.05
N ARG A 18 40.37 9.77 17.04
CA ARG A 18 40.00 9.80 15.61
C ARG A 18 39.16 8.62 15.13
N GLY A 19 39.24 7.47 15.80
CA GLY A 19 38.39 6.31 15.55
C GLY A 19 36.98 6.51 16.11
N ARG A 20 36.86 7.04 17.32
CA ARG A 20 35.56 7.27 18.01
C ARG A 20 34.68 8.31 17.30
N SER A 21 35.26 9.40 16.78
CA SER A 21 34.51 10.41 16.03
C SER A 21 33.97 9.88 14.70
N ARG A 22 34.70 8.96 14.05
CA ARG A 22 34.29 8.32 12.79
C ARG A 22 33.10 7.39 12.98
N TRP A 23 33.04 6.66 14.10
CA TRP A 23 31.90 5.80 14.45
C TRP A 23 30.62 6.60 14.76
N ILE A 24 30.74 7.70 15.51
CA ILE A 24 29.60 8.58 15.82
C ILE A 24 29.05 9.22 14.55
N ALA A 25 29.94 9.72 13.67
CA ALA A 25 29.53 10.30 12.39
C ALA A 25 28.84 9.27 11.47
N GLN A 26 29.34 8.03 11.40
CA GLN A 26 28.72 6.95 10.61
C GLN A 26 27.38 6.50 11.18
N GLY A 27 27.26 6.42 12.51
CA GLY A 27 26.00 6.09 13.18
C GLY A 27 24.91 7.15 12.95
N ILE A 28 25.28 8.43 13.07
CA ILE A 28 24.38 9.56 12.80
C ILE A 28 23.98 9.58 11.31
N ALA A 29 24.93 9.44 10.38
CA ALA A 29 24.63 9.40 8.95
C ALA A 29 23.71 8.22 8.58
N SER A 30 23.94 7.04 9.17
CA SER A 30 23.07 5.88 8.96
C SER A 30 21.67 6.13 9.50
N PHE A 31 21.53 6.68 10.71
CA PHE A 31 20.23 7.05 11.28
C PHE A 31 19.48 8.05 10.39
N PHE A 32 20.14 9.09 9.89
CA PHE A 32 19.54 10.04 8.95
C PHE A 32 19.16 9.40 7.63
N GLN A 33 19.98 8.48 7.11
CA GLN A 33 19.68 7.79 5.86
C GLN A 33 18.50 6.82 6.02
N TYR A 34 18.43 6.07 7.13
CA TYR A 34 17.28 5.25 7.48
C TYR A 34 16.03 6.10 7.69
N PHE A 35 16.13 7.21 8.41
CA PHE A 35 15.03 8.14 8.63
C PHE A 35 14.52 8.69 7.30
N VAL A 36 15.39 9.20 6.43
CA VAL A 36 15.02 9.75 5.12
C VAL A 36 14.47 8.68 4.19
N VAL A 37 15.06 7.48 4.12
CA VAL A 37 14.52 6.37 3.30
C VAL A 37 13.15 5.93 3.82
N SER A 38 12.99 5.78 5.13
CA SER A 38 11.71 5.45 5.77
C SER A 38 10.65 6.52 5.48
N TRP A 39 11.01 7.81 5.57
CA TRP A 39 10.12 8.92 5.29
C TRP A 39 9.77 9.06 3.79
N ARG A 40 10.72 8.73 2.89
CA ARG A 40 10.48 8.67 1.45
C ARG A 40 9.54 7.53 1.07
N ILE A 41 9.61 6.38 1.73
CA ILE A 41 8.68 5.26 1.51
C ILE A 41 7.30 5.60 2.10
N ALA A 42 7.25 6.14 3.31
CA ALA A 42 6.00 6.53 3.97
C ALA A 42 5.22 7.62 3.21
N SER A 43 5.92 8.58 2.58
CA SER A 43 5.27 9.61 1.75
C SER A 43 4.76 9.10 0.40
N CYS A 44 5.19 7.90 -0.02
CA CYS A 44 4.77 7.28 -1.27
C CYS A 44 3.54 6.36 -1.13
N ILE A 45 3.20 5.91 0.09
CA ILE A 45 2.08 4.99 0.35
C ILE A 45 1.06 5.70 1.22
N MET A 46 -0.14 5.90 0.68
CA MET A 46 -1.28 6.43 1.43
C MET A 46 -2.31 5.33 1.63
N LEU A 47 -2.67 5.05 2.89
CA LEU A 47 -3.77 4.15 3.27
C LEU A 47 -5.04 4.97 3.44
N LEU A 48 -6.08 4.60 2.69
CA LEU A 48 -7.41 5.20 2.80
C LEU A 48 -8.40 4.14 3.28
N GLY A 49 -8.82 4.27 4.54
CA GLY A 49 -9.86 3.43 5.12
C GLY A 49 -11.25 3.86 4.68
N ALA A 50 -12.17 2.91 4.54
CA ALA A 50 -13.56 3.18 4.15
C ALA A 50 -14.34 4.00 5.18
N GLY A 51 -13.84 4.09 6.42
CA GLY A 51 -14.39 4.96 7.46
C GLY A 51 -14.05 6.45 7.26
N ASP A 52 -12.97 6.74 6.54
CA ASP A 52 -12.45 8.11 6.35
C ASP A 52 -12.61 8.59 4.89
N ALA A 53 -12.66 7.67 3.93
CA ALA A 53 -12.78 7.97 2.51
C ALA A 53 -14.21 7.79 2.00
N GLN A 54 -14.54 8.48 0.90
CA GLN A 54 -15.79 8.33 0.17
C GLN A 54 -15.55 7.61 -1.17
N GLU A 55 -16.63 7.08 -1.77
CA GLU A 55 -16.58 6.48 -3.10
C GLU A 55 -16.03 7.44 -4.15
N SER A 56 -16.36 8.72 -4.04
CA SER A 56 -15.87 9.80 -4.89
C SER A 56 -14.35 9.93 -4.85
N THR A 57 -13.73 9.76 -3.68
CA THR A 57 -12.27 9.75 -3.51
C THR A 57 -11.66 8.57 -4.25
N LEU A 58 -12.22 7.36 -4.09
CA LEU A 58 -11.77 6.17 -4.80
C LEU A 58 -11.87 6.35 -6.32
N ARG A 59 -12.98 6.90 -6.82
CA ARG A 59 -13.19 7.23 -8.24
C ARG A 59 -12.13 8.20 -8.76
N ALA A 60 -11.85 9.26 -8.02
CA ALA A 60 -10.84 10.24 -8.39
C ALA A 60 -9.43 9.61 -8.46
N ASP A 61 -9.07 8.78 -7.48
CA ASP A 61 -7.79 8.08 -7.47
C ASP A 61 -7.67 7.07 -8.62
N ILE A 62 -8.74 6.32 -8.94
CA ILE A 62 -8.78 5.39 -10.09
C ILE A 62 -8.59 6.16 -11.40
N ALA A 63 -9.30 7.27 -11.57
CA ALA A 63 -9.16 8.12 -12.74
C ALA A 63 -7.71 8.62 -12.87
N ALA A 64 -7.11 9.13 -11.79
CA ALA A 64 -5.72 9.59 -11.79
C ALA A 64 -4.71 8.46 -12.08
N ALA A 65 -4.98 7.23 -11.63
CA ALA A 65 -4.11 6.08 -11.89
C ALA A 65 -4.19 5.59 -13.34
N LEU A 66 -5.38 5.60 -13.94
CA LEU A 66 -5.65 4.87 -15.19
C LEU A 66 -5.94 5.74 -16.41
N GLN A 67 -6.10 7.06 -16.28
CA GLN A 67 -6.29 7.98 -17.41
C GLN A 67 -5.13 7.90 -18.42
N PRO A 68 -5.36 7.91 -19.75
CA PRO A 68 -4.28 8.01 -20.74
C PRO A 68 -3.35 9.20 -20.44
N SER A 69 -2.04 8.97 -20.50
CA SER A 69 -1.06 10.04 -20.24
C SER A 69 -0.42 10.39 -21.57
N PRO A 70 -0.31 11.68 -21.89
CA PRO A 70 0.32 12.12 -23.15
C PRO A 70 1.82 11.86 -23.18
N SER A 71 2.45 11.57 -22.04
CA SER A 71 3.89 11.30 -21.95
C SER A 71 4.19 9.86 -21.53
N PHE A 72 5.04 9.20 -22.32
CA PHE A 72 5.63 7.92 -21.97
C PHE A 72 6.54 8.13 -20.74
N GLY A 73 6.34 7.34 -19.68
CA GLY A 73 7.13 7.44 -18.44
C GLY A 73 6.55 8.34 -17.34
N SER A 74 5.35 8.91 -17.52
CA SER A 74 4.65 9.60 -16.41
C SER A 74 4.47 8.65 -15.23
N LYS A 75 5.00 9.00 -14.05
CA LYS A 75 4.81 8.21 -12.81
C LYS A 75 3.35 8.28 -12.40
N ARG A 76 2.69 7.13 -12.32
CA ARG A 76 1.30 7.02 -11.89
C ARG A 76 1.19 6.28 -10.57
N PRO A 77 0.20 6.60 -9.74
CA PRO A 77 -0.07 5.79 -8.58
C PRO A 77 -0.60 4.42 -9.01
N PHE A 78 -0.21 3.38 -8.27
CA PHE A 78 -0.85 2.08 -8.27
C PHE A 78 -1.88 2.02 -7.15
N LEU A 79 -2.97 1.31 -7.37
CA LEU A 79 -4.03 1.12 -6.39
C LEU A 79 -4.13 -0.34 -5.99
N LEU A 80 -4.11 -0.61 -4.69
CA LEU A 80 -4.33 -1.94 -4.12
C LEU A 80 -5.52 -1.87 -3.18
N VAL A 81 -6.59 -2.61 -3.48
CA VAL A 81 -7.80 -2.61 -2.65
C VAL A 81 -7.78 -3.76 -1.64
N ASN A 82 -8.31 -3.51 -0.46
CA ASN A 82 -8.75 -4.53 0.51
C ASN A 82 -10.27 -4.55 0.50
N TYR A 83 -10.88 -5.67 0.14
CA TYR A 83 -12.33 -5.80 0.00
C TYR A 83 -12.85 -7.15 0.52
N SER A 84 -14.15 -7.25 0.78
CA SER A 84 -14.79 -8.52 1.12
C SER A 84 -15.21 -9.29 -0.13
N ARG A 85 -14.70 -10.51 -0.32
CA ARG A 85 -15.09 -11.40 -1.44
C ARG A 85 -16.57 -11.74 -1.46
N SER A 86 -17.18 -11.89 -0.29
CA SER A 86 -18.61 -12.19 -0.19
C SER A 86 -19.49 -11.08 -0.75
N ALA A 87 -19.06 -9.82 -0.62
CA ALA A 87 -19.81 -8.65 -1.08
C ALA A 87 -19.83 -8.53 -2.61
N ILE A 88 -18.88 -9.17 -3.32
CA ILE A 88 -18.84 -9.21 -4.79
C ILE A 88 -19.24 -10.59 -5.35
N GLY A 89 -19.90 -11.44 -4.56
CA GLY A 89 -20.42 -12.74 -5.01
C GLY A 89 -19.41 -13.90 -5.03
N GLN A 90 -18.17 -13.70 -4.56
CA GLN A 90 -17.16 -14.76 -4.45
C GLN A 90 -17.33 -15.54 -3.12
N ARG A 91 -18.17 -16.57 -3.12
CA ARG A 91 -18.65 -17.24 -1.89
C ARG A 91 -17.85 -18.47 -1.43
N MET A 92 -17.14 -19.16 -2.32
CA MET A 92 -16.46 -20.44 -2.00
C MET A 92 -15.32 -20.28 -0.98
N PHE A 93 -14.72 -19.09 -0.92
CA PHE A 93 -13.75 -18.68 0.11
C PHE A 93 -14.06 -17.23 0.49
N SER A 94 -15.18 -17.05 1.20
CA SER A 94 -15.64 -15.74 1.65
C SER A 94 -14.75 -15.19 2.76
N GLY A 95 -14.06 -14.09 2.48
CA GLY A 95 -13.19 -13.41 3.43
C GLY A 95 -12.70 -12.08 2.88
N GLY A 96 -11.86 -11.38 3.65
CA GLY A 96 -11.11 -10.23 3.13
C GLY A 96 -10.08 -10.65 2.10
N HIS A 97 -9.88 -9.84 1.06
CA HIS A 97 -8.90 -10.10 0.01
C HIS A 97 -8.26 -8.82 -0.51
N TYR A 98 -7.09 -8.96 -1.14
CA TYR A 98 -6.33 -7.87 -1.74
C TYR A 98 -6.18 -8.08 -3.24
N ALA A 99 -6.48 -7.06 -4.04
CA ALA A 99 -6.27 -7.10 -5.48
C ALA A 99 -5.81 -5.73 -6.01
N PRO A 100 -4.86 -5.68 -6.96
CA PRO A 100 -4.58 -4.46 -7.70
C PRO A 100 -5.77 -4.06 -8.59
N ILE A 101 -6.06 -2.76 -8.67
CA ILE A 101 -6.93 -2.22 -9.72
C ILE A 101 -6.06 -1.99 -10.96
N ALA A 102 -6.39 -2.63 -12.08
CA ALA A 102 -5.61 -2.54 -13.31
C ALA A 102 -6.37 -1.93 -14.50
N GLY A 103 -7.67 -1.73 -14.37
CA GLY A 103 -8.50 -1.21 -15.45
C GLY A 103 -9.74 -0.51 -14.91
N TYR A 104 -10.22 0.48 -15.65
CA TYR A 104 -11.46 1.18 -15.39
C TYR A 104 -12.19 1.42 -16.70
N ASN A 105 -13.41 0.93 -16.78
CA ASN A 105 -14.32 1.15 -17.89
C ASN A 105 -15.36 2.19 -17.46
N ALA A 106 -15.16 3.44 -17.88
CA ALA A 106 -16.05 4.55 -17.53
C ALA A 106 -17.47 4.43 -18.13
N LYS A 107 -17.64 3.67 -19.24
CA LYS A 107 -18.95 3.50 -19.88
C LYS A 107 -19.85 2.56 -19.07
N GLU A 108 -19.26 1.52 -18.49
CA GLU A 108 -19.97 0.50 -17.72
C GLU A 108 -19.84 0.70 -16.21
N ASP A 109 -19.04 1.68 -15.79
CA ASP A 109 -18.67 1.94 -14.41
C ASP A 109 -18.08 0.71 -13.68
N LYS A 110 -17.20 0.00 -14.39
CA LYS A 110 -16.56 -1.23 -13.91
C LYS A 110 -15.07 -1.05 -13.72
N VAL A 111 -14.51 -1.75 -12.74
CA VAL A 111 -13.07 -1.83 -12.50
C VAL A 111 -12.58 -3.26 -12.61
N LEU A 112 -11.39 -3.42 -13.18
CA LEU A 112 -10.71 -4.70 -13.29
C LEU A 112 -9.87 -4.93 -12.05
N LEU A 113 -10.24 -5.96 -11.28
CA LEU A 113 -9.44 -6.48 -10.18
C LEU A 113 -8.54 -7.60 -10.71
N LEU A 114 -7.22 -7.44 -10.56
CA LEU A 114 -6.28 -8.50 -10.85
C LEU A 114 -6.23 -9.49 -9.70
N GLU A 115 -6.73 -10.69 -9.93
CA GLU A 115 -6.80 -11.72 -8.92
C GLU A 115 -5.43 -12.37 -8.72
N VAL A 116 -4.87 -12.21 -7.53
CA VAL A 116 -3.56 -12.78 -7.18
C VAL A 116 -3.63 -14.27 -6.87
N ASN A 117 -4.82 -14.80 -6.56
CA ASN A 117 -5.08 -16.24 -6.42
C ASN A 117 -5.73 -16.80 -7.69
N CYS A 118 -5.05 -16.60 -8.82
CA CYS A 118 -5.56 -16.93 -10.16
C CYS A 118 -5.85 -18.42 -10.39
N TRP A 119 -5.30 -19.29 -9.53
CA TRP A 119 -5.64 -20.71 -9.53
C TRP A 119 -7.10 -20.98 -9.10
N ARG A 120 -7.72 -20.10 -8.29
CA ARG A 120 -9.09 -20.27 -7.80
C ARG A 120 -10.12 -19.38 -8.48
N TYR A 121 -9.74 -18.14 -8.78
CA TYR A 121 -10.65 -17.15 -9.35
C TYR A 121 -9.96 -16.45 -10.53
N PRO A 122 -10.66 -16.18 -11.64
CA PRO A 122 -10.13 -15.33 -12.68
C PRO A 122 -10.11 -13.87 -12.22
N SER A 123 -9.25 -13.05 -12.82
CA SER A 123 -9.37 -11.60 -12.74
C SER A 123 -10.76 -11.17 -13.23
N VAL A 124 -11.37 -10.22 -12.53
CA VAL A 124 -12.80 -9.93 -12.69
C VAL A 124 -13.07 -8.44 -12.84
N TRP A 125 -13.99 -8.11 -13.74
CA TRP A 125 -14.59 -6.79 -13.82
C TRP A 125 -15.75 -6.71 -12.84
N VAL A 126 -15.68 -5.79 -11.88
CA VAL A 126 -16.72 -5.56 -10.88
C VAL A 126 -17.29 -4.16 -11.02
N ASP A 127 -18.57 -4.00 -10.73
CA ASP A 127 -19.19 -2.67 -10.66
C ASP A 127 -18.54 -1.86 -9.55
N LEU A 128 -18.12 -0.64 -9.85
CA LEU A 128 -17.40 0.21 -8.90
C LEU A 128 -18.21 0.49 -7.62
N PRO A 129 -19.54 0.73 -7.68
CA PRO A 129 -20.35 0.84 -6.46
C PRO A 129 -20.35 -0.45 -5.63
N SER A 130 -20.35 -1.62 -6.29
CA SER A 130 -20.30 -2.91 -5.59
C SER A 130 -18.94 -3.17 -4.94
N LEU A 131 -17.85 -2.79 -5.62
CA LEU A 131 -16.52 -2.80 -5.01
C LEU A 131 -16.46 -1.86 -3.80
N TRP A 132 -17.04 -0.67 -3.90
CA TRP A 132 -17.06 0.27 -2.80
C TRP A 132 -17.81 -0.27 -1.58
N LEU A 133 -18.97 -0.90 -1.77
CA LEU A 133 -19.67 -1.62 -0.70
C LEU A 133 -18.82 -2.75 -0.11
N ALA A 134 -18.07 -3.46 -0.94
CA ALA A 134 -17.14 -4.49 -0.46
C ALA A 134 -15.97 -3.93 0.36
N ILE A 135 -15.52 -2.72 0.06
CA ILE A 135 -14.52 -1.95 0.81
C ILE A 135 -15.12 -1.37 2.10
N GLN A 136 -16.39 -0.95 2.09
CA GLN A 136 -17.16 -0.50 3.26
C GLN A 136 -17.62 -1.66 4.15
N THR A 137 -16.72 -2.58 4.46
CA THR A 137 -16.97 -3.65 5.41
C THR A 137 -15.88 -3.65 6.46
N GLN A 138 -16.24 -3.95 7.71
CA GLN A 138 -15.26 -4.04 8.80
C GLN A 138 -14.63 -5.43 8.87
N VAL A 139 -13.39 -5.48 9.34
CA VAL A 139 -12.72 -6.73 9.76
C VAL A 139 -13.03 -7.01 11.24
N ALA A 140 -12.70 -8.21 11.72
CA ALA A 140 -13.11 -8.69 13.04
C ALA A 140 -12.67 -7.80 14.23
N ASN A 141 -11.64 -6.97 14.05
CA ASN A 141 -11.16 -6.04 15.08
C ASN A 141 -11.84 -4.65 15.03
N GLY A 142 -12.92 -4.49 14.24
CA GLY A 142 -13.67 -3.24 14.11
C GLY A 142 -13.09 -2.23 13.13
N ASN A 143 -11.90 -2.47 12.57
CA ASN A 143 -11.33 -1.58 11.57
C ASN A 143 -12.04 -1.72 10.23
N TRP A 144 -12.20 -0.60 9.54
CA TRP A 144 -12.65 -0.59 8.15
C TRP A 144 -11.59 -1.19 7.24
N ARG A 145 -12.04 -1.89 6.19
CA ARG A 145 -11.19 -2.16 5.02
C ARG A 145 -10.94 -0.83 4.26
N GLY A 146 -10.26 -0.89 3.12
CA GLY A 146 -9.80 0.32 2.45
C GLY A 146 -8.98 0.03 1.21
N TYR A 147 -8.19 0.99 0.78
CA TYR A 147 -7.25 0.83 -0.32
C TYR A 147 -5.95 1.59 -0.08
N LEU A 148 -4.90 1.15 -0.76
CA LEU A 148 -3.61 1.83 -0.80
C LEU A 148 -3.48 2.57 -2.12
N ARG A 149 -2.99 3.80 -2.03
CA ARG A 149 -2.46 4.57 -3.15
C ARG A 149 -0.95 4.61 -3.05
N ILE A 150 -0.27 3.96 -4.00
CA ILE A 150 1.18 3.76 -3.99
C ILE A 150 1.80 4.54 -5.14
N ARG A 151 2.63 5.53 -4.85
CA ARG A 151 3.42 6.28 -5.84
C ARG A 151 4.84 5.76 -5.90
N THR A 152 5.45 5.76 -7.08
CA THR A 152 6.88 5.52 -7.19
C THR A 152 7.65 6.82 -6.88
N PRO A 153 8.70 6.78 -6.04
CA PRO A 153 9.56 7.95 -5.78
C PRO A 153 10.19 8.48 -7.05
#